data_AF-A0A512LBU6-F1
#
_entry.id   AF-A0A512LBU6-F1
#
_cell.length_a   1.000
_cell.length_b   1.000
_cell.length_c   1.000
_cell.angle_alpha   90.00
_cell.angle_beta   90.00
_cell.angle_gamma   90.00
#
_symmetry.space_group_name_H-M   'P 1'
#
loop_
_entity.id
_entity.type
_entity.pdbx_description
1 polymer ?
#
loop_
_entity_poly.entity_id
_entity_poly.type
_entity_poly.pdbx_seq_one_letter_code
_entity_poly.pdbx_strand_id
1 'polypeptide(L)'
;MSEPSNNELIIQGLTTSGRAFRPSDWAERLSSVLSTFGEDHRMTYSPYVRPMTLDGVKCVVVDKQLQHEQPAAFSFLMSFARENDLKVLDPAQTDSQP
;
A
#
# COMPACT_ATOMS: atom_id res chain seq x y z
N MET A 1 0.34 -7.49 -17.45
CA MET A 1 0.34 -6.57 -16.29
C MET A 1 -0.77 -7.07 -15.39
N SER A 2 -0.45 -7.64 -14.23
CA SER A 2 -1.45 -8.29 -13.38
C SER A 2 -2.42 -7.25 -12.82
N GLU A 3 -3.71 -7.42 -13.11
CA GLU A 3 -4.77 -6.63 -12.50
C GLU A 3 -4.77 -6.87 -10.98
N PRO A 4 -5.05 -5.83 -10.17
CA PRO A 4 -5.19 -6.03 -8.74
C PRO A 4 -6.33 -7.02 -8.50
N SER A 5 -6.01 -8.17 -7.90
CA SER A 5 -7.00 -9.18 -7.56
C SER A 5 -7.83 -8.70 -6.37
N ASN A 6 -9.01 -9.31 -6.15
CA ASN A 6 -9.90 -9.02 -5.01
C ASN A 6 -9.23 -9.09 -3.62
N ASN A 7 -8.01 -9.59 -3.57
CA ASN A 7 -7.20 -9.75 -2.37
C ASN A 7 -6.17 -8.63 -2.15
N GLU A 8 -6.14 -7.57 -2.95
CA GLU A 8 -5.21 -6.45 -2.77
C GLU A 8 -5.94 -5.23 -2.19
N LEU A 9 -5.27 -4.45 -1.34
CA LEU A 9 -5.70 -3.16 -0.80
C LEU A 9 -4.80 -2.07 -1.39
N ILE A 10 -5.37 -0.90 -1.69
CA ILE A 10 -4.62 0.21 -2.29
C ILE A 10 -4.68 1.41 -1.36
N ILE A 11 -3.55 1.74 -0.74
CA ILE A 11 -3.39 2.98 0.01
C ILE A 11 -3.09 4.07 -1.00
N GLN A 12 -4.09 4.90 -1.29
CA GLN A 12 -3.96 6.02 -2.20
C GLN A 12 -3.33 7.21 -1.47
N GLY A 13 -2.35 7.85 -2.11
CA GLY A 13 -1.73 9.09 -1.63
C GLY A 13 -2.65 10.30 -1.78
N LEU A 14 -3.95 10.13 -1.55
CA LEU A 14 -4.95 11.18 -1.43
C LEU A 14 -5.51 11.12 -0.02
N THR A 15 -5.64 12.27 0.62
CA THR A 15 -6.33 12.36 1.89
C THR A 15 -7.84 12.19 1.70
N THR A 16 -8.60 11.96 2.77
CA THR A 16 -10.07 11.92 2.70
C THR A 16 -10.64 13.23 2.16
N SER A 17 -9.94 14.34 2.40
CA SER A 17 -10.23 15.69 1.86
C SER A 17 -9.88 15.88 0.38
N GLY A 18 -9.33 14.87 -0.30
CA GLY A 18 -8.99 14.93 -1.73
C GLY A 18 -7.68 15.64 -2.06
N ARG A 19 -6.79 15.84 -1.07
CA ARG A 19 -5.47 16.46 -1.29
C ARG A 19 -4.42 15.39 -1.51
N ALA A 20 -3.49 15.63 -2.44
CA ALA A 20 -2.33 14.76 -2.63
C ALA A 20 -1.41 14.79 -1.41
N PHE A 21 -1.10 13.60 -0.89
CA PHE A 21 -0.16 13.40 0.19
C PHE A 21 1.26 13.68 -0.28
N ARG A 22 2.05 14.33 0.58
CA ARG A 22 3.44 14.72 0.31
C ARG A 22 4.33 14.19 1.44
N PRO A 23 5.60 13.86 1.14
CA PRO A 23 6.29 14.01 -0.14
C PRO A 23 5.82 13.01 -1.20
N SER A 24 6.04 13.31 -2.49
CA SER A 24 5.64 12.42 -3.61
C SER A 24 6.29 11.02 -3.53
N ASP A 25 7.45 10.93 -2.89
CA ASP A 25 8.21 9.69 -2.66
C ASP A 25 7.73 8.87 -1.46
N TRP A 26 6.62 9.25 -0.81
CA TRP A 26 6.15 8.54 0.39
C TRP A 26 5.92 7.05 0.14
N ALA A 27 5.41 6.65 -1.03
CA ALA A 27 5.15 5.26 -1.39
C ALA A 27 6.46 4.46 -1.48
N GLU A 28 7.52 5.07 -2.00
CA GLU A 28 8.85 4.48 -2.14
C GLU A 28 9.53 4.37 -0.78
N ARG A 29 9.37 5.39 0.07
CA ARG A 29 9.83 5.38 1.46
C ARG A 29 9.13 4.31 2.29
N LEU A 30 7.80 4.22 2.21
CA LEU A 30 7.01 3.24 2.95
C LEU A 30 7.38 1.81 2.54
N SER A 31 7.54 1.57 1.24
CA SER A 31 7.99 0.28 0.71
C SER A 31 9.41 -0.06 1.15
N SER A 32 10.30 0.94 1.29
CA SER A 32 11.65 0.76 1.81
C SER A 32 11.69 0.50 3.31
N VAL A 33 10.80 1.09 4.11
CA VAL A 33 10.69 0.79 5.56
C VAL A 33 10.32 -0.67 5.80
N LEU A 34 9.48 -1.23 4.94
CA LEU A 34 9.09 -2.64 4.98
C LEU A 34 10.06 -3.57 4.25
N SER A 35 11.07 -3.00 3.60
CA SER A 35 12.20 -3.78 3.10
C SER A 35 13.11 -4.08 4.28
N THR A 36 12.82 -5.17 4.98
CA THR A 36 13.75 -5.72 5.97
C THR A 36 15.07 -6.00 5.25
N PHE A 37 16.18 -5.55 5.82
CA PHE A 37 17.51 -6.00 5.43
C PHE A 37 17.52 -7.52 5.59
N GLY A 38 17.29 -8.24 4.49
CA GLY A 38 17.47 -9.68 4.47
C GLY A 38 18.89 -9.99 4.92
N GLU A 39 19.06 -11.08 5.66
CA GLU A 39 20.34 -11.59 6.18
C GLU A 39 21.43 -11.72 5.07
N ASP A 40 21.02 -11.68 3.80
CA ASP A 40 21.84 -11.73 2.58
C ASP A 40 22.27 -10.36 2.00
N HIS A 41 22.10 -9.23 2.72
CA HIS A 41 22.39 -7.88 2.19
C HIS A 41 21.63 -7.50 0.90
N ARG A 42 20.61 -8.28 0.50
CA ARG A 42 19.73 -7.97 -0.63
C ARG A 42 18.46 -7.31 -0.11
N MET A 43 18.21 -6.09 -0.58
CA MET A 43 16.90 -5.45 -0.47
C MET A 43 15.89 -6.26 -1.28
N THR A 44 15.26 -7.25 -0.64
CA THR A 44 14.15 -7.98 -1.25
C THR A 44 12.89 -7.29 -0.81
N TYR A 45 12.29 -6.51 -1.71
CA TYR A 45 10.95 -5.95 -1.48
C TYR A 45 10.00 -7.09 -1.13
N SER A 46 9.17 -6.91 -0.10
CA SER A 46 8.11 -7.87 0.20
C SER A 46 7.22 -8.00 -1.04
N PRO A 47 6.99 -9.21 -1.59
CA PRO A 47 6.20 -9.39 -2.82
C PRO A 47 4.74 -8.92 -2.64
N TYR A 48 4.31 -8.79 -1.39
CA TYR A 48 2.98 -8.33 -0.99
C TYR A 48 2.83 -6.81 -0.93
N VAL A 49 3.92 -6.04 -1.01
CA VAL A 49 3.86 -4.57 -0.92
C VAL A 49 4.61 -3.97 -2.09
N ARG A 50 3.90 -3.19 -2.91
CA ARG A 50 4.50 -2.55 -4.08
C ARG A 50 4.01 -1.11 -4.26
N PRO A 51 4.90 -0.18 -4.61
CA PRO A 51 4.48 1.16 -5.01
C PRO A 51 3.78 1.10 -6.37
N MET A 52 2.75 1.92 -6.53
CA MET A 52 1.97 2.07 -7.75
C MET A 52 1.72 3.55 -7.99
N THR A 53 1.45 3.93 -9.25
CA THR A 53 0.90 5.25 -9.56
C THR A 53 -0.48 5.04 -10.18
N LEU A 54 -1.50 5.66 -9.60
CA LEU A 54 -2.88 5.62 -10.07
C LEU A 54 -3.33 7.05 -10.36
N ASP A 55 -3.69 7.34 -11.61
CA ASP A 55 -4.13 8.68 -12.04
C ASP A 55 -3.13 9.81 -11.69
N GLY A 56 -1.82 9.52 -11.79
CA GLY A 56 -0.75 10.46 -11.41
C GLY A 56 -0.54 10.63 -9.90
N VAL A 57 -1.35 9.95 -9.07
CA VAL A 57 -1.19 9.90 -7.61
C VAL A 57 -0.36 8.67 -7.24
N LYS A 58 0.62 8.87 -6.35
CA LYS A 58 1.42 7.78 -5.78
C LYS A 58 0.59 6.99 -4.78
N CYS A 59 0.58 5.67 -4.92
CA CYS A 59 -0.19 4.72 -4.13
C CYS A 59 0.70 3.55 -3.69
N VAL A 60 0.26 2.80 -2.69
CA VAL A 60 0.90 1.56 -2.26
C VAL A 60 -0.14 0.45 -2.32
N VAL A 61 0.17 -0.62 -3.05
CA VAL A 61 -0.65 -1.82 -3.10
C VAL A 61 -0.15 -2.79 -2.05
N VAL A 62 -1.07 -3.36 -1.29
CA VAL A 62 -0.84 -4.24 -0.16
C VAL A 62 -1.69 -5.49 -0.33
N ASP A 63 -1.07 -6.65 -0.49
CA ASP A 63 -1.79 -7.91 -0.56
C ASP A 63 -2.33 -8.30 0.84
N LYS A 64 -3.59 -8.74 0.92
CA LYS A 64 -4.23 -9.21 2.16
C LYS A 64 -3.53 -10.46 2.71
N GLN A 65 -2.81 -11.21 1.88
CA GLN A 65 -1.96 -12.31 2.35
C GLN A 65 -0.86 -11.81 3.30
N LEU A 66 -0.40 -10.56 3.18
CA LEU A 66 0.54 -9.96 4.13
C LEU A 66 0.01 -9.98 5.57
N GLN A 67 -1.32 -9.88 5.76
CA GLN A 67 -1.91 -9.96 7.09
C GLN A 67 -1.67 -11.32 7.75
N HIS A 68 -1.62 -12.40 6.96
CA HIS A 68 -1.38 -13.76 7.46
C HIS A 68 0.12 -14.03 7.66
N GLU A 69 0.94 -13.61 6.69
CA GLU A 69 2.39 -13.84 6.71
C GLU A 69 3.11 -12.92 7.71
N GLN A 70 2.78 -11.62 7.68
CA GLN A 70 3.41 -10.55 8.47
C GLN A 70 2.36 -9.57 9.01
N PRO A 71 1.54 -9.98 10.01
CA PRO A 71 0.47 -9.15 10.57
C PRO A 71 0.96 -7.81 11.12
N ALA A 72 2.20 -7.76 11.64
CA ALA A 72 2.81 -6.53 12.15
C ALA A 72 3.04 -5.50 11.02
N ALA A 73 3.56 -5.93 9.87
CA ALA A 73 3.78 -5.07 8.71
C ALA A 73 2.46 -4.57 8.12
N PHE A 74 1.45 -5.46 8.03
CA PHE A 74 0.11 -5.08 7.58
C PHE A 74 -0.52 -4.05 8.51
N SER A 75 -0.46 -4.27 9.83
CA SER A 75 -0.99 -3.31 10.79
C SER A 75 -0.26 -1.98 10.74
N PHE A 76 1.05 -1.97 10.52
CA PHE A 76 1.84 -0.74 10.35
C PHE A 76 1.36 0.07 9.13
N LEU A 77 1.12 -0.58 8.00
CA LEU A 77 0.59 0.05 6.78
C LEU A 77 -0.80 0.68 7.00
N MET A 78 -1.69 -0.07 7.65
CA MET A 78 -3.05 0.40 7.93
C MET A 78 -3.06 1.55 8.94
N SER A 79 -2.22 1.48 9.97
CA SER A 79 -2.03 2.57 10.92
C SER A 79 -1.45 3.80 10.23
N PHE A 80 -0.41 3.64 9.39
CA PHE A 80 0.17 4.73 8.63
C PHE A 80 -0.87 5.43 7.75
N ALA A 81 -1.72 4.67 7.06
CA ALA A 81 -2.80 5.23 6.26
C ALA A 81 -3.77 6.05 7.13
N ARG A 82 -4.20 5.51 8.27
CA ARG A 82 -5.11 6.18 9.20
C ARG A 82 -4.51 7.45 9.80
N GLU A 83 -3.26 7.39 10.25
CA GLU A 83 -2.56 8.52 10.88
C GLU A 83 -2.32 9.68 9.91
N ASN A 84 -2.16 9.36 8.61
CA ASN A 84 -1.95 10.34 7.55
C ASN A 84 -3.23 10.69 6.77
N ASP A 85 -4.40 10.26 7.27
CA ASP A 85 -5.72 10.47 6.65
C ASP A 85 -5.79 9.98 5.19
N LEU A 86 -5.02 8.95 4.83
CA LEU A 86 -4.96 8.42 3.48
C LEU A 86 -6.18 7.58 3.15
N LYS A 87 -6.66 7.70 1.91
CA LYS A 87 -7.71 6.84 1.39
C LYS A 87 -7.18 5.43 1.16
N VAL A 88 -7.89 4.44 1.68
CA VAL A 88 -7.65 3.02 1.38
C VAL A 88 -8.78 2.54 0.49
N LEU A 89 -8.43 2.08 -0.71
CA LEU A 89 -9.36 1.51 -1.67
C LEU A 89 -9.27 -0.01 -1.60
N ASP A 90 -10.43 -0.65 -1.52
CA ASP A 90 -10.56 -2.09 -1.63
C ASP A 90 -11.28 -2.39 -2.96
N PRO A 91 -10.58 -2.93 -3.97
CA PRO A 91 -11.19 -3.27 -5.25
C PRO A 91 -12.31 -4.30 -5.11
N ALA A 92 -12.27 -5.17 -4.08
CA ALA A 92 -13.34 -6.13 -3.81
C ALA A 92 -14.64 -5.51 -3.31
N GLN A 93 -14.56 -4.40 -2.59
CA GLN A 93 -15.74 -3.63 -2.19
C GLN A 93 -16.25 -2.69 -3.28
N THR A 94 -15.47 -2.43 -4.34
CA THR A 94 -15.86 -1.48 -5.39
C THR A 94 -16.79 -2.10 -6.45
N ASP A 95 -16.94 -3.43 -6.47
CA ASP A 95 -17.88 -4.16 -7.36
C ASP A 95 -19.32 -4.22 -6.82
N SER A 96 -19.70 -3.32 -5.91
CA SER A 96 -21.08 -3.19 -5.44
C SER A 96 -21.65 -1.84 -5.86
N GLN A 97 -21.89 -1.67 -7.16
CA GLN A 97 -22.86 -0.67 -7.63
C GLN A 97 -23.75 -1.28 -8.74
N PRO A 98 -25.03 -1.60 -8.45
CA PRO A 98 -26.04 -1.80 -9.49
C PRO A 98 -26.40 -0.48 -10.20
#